data_AF-A0A2S2NCM4-F1
#
_entry.id   AF-A0A2S2NCM4-F1
#
_cell.length_a   1.000
_cell.length_b   1.000
_cell.length_c   1.000
_cell.angle_alpha   90.00
_cell.angle_beta   90.00
_cell.angle_gamma   90.00
#
_symmetry.space_group_name_H-M   'P 1'
#
loop_
_entity.id
_entity.type
_entity.pdbx_description
1 polymer ?
#
loop_
_entity_poly.entity_id
_entity_poly.type
_entity_poly.pdbx_seq_one_letter_code
_entity_poly.pdbx_strand_id
1 'polypeptide(L)'
;KDKNIQFAKHMTLLKNRMQEWAVCYRKHLFIHGHNTNNVIESSIRIFKDVVLERCKAFNAAALVDFIFKVLEDYHKRRLIKFATYRVTKPILHYKSFLEKAKYLKVTKVNDTSYLVTSSQSSSNVDIEYMVQVNNGYEHCECAEGSGGSFCKHICAIHYNGFIVENIPILSTENRITLGNLAVGNNFDPSFMTPMETTDDASTSMVQKSNDFDYSASNTTNIHTVNTENPGNFSISDQNESGIQTNVTLEIDQLQVNINRITCLAQNNVNLMVLKNLRQFNKLLGTINTVSDFPDIFFNRLRR
;
A
#
# COMPACT_ATOMS: atom_id res chain seq x y z
N LYS A 1 15.83 -12.80 47.85
CA LYS A 1 14.44 -13.19 47.47
C LYS A 1 14.19 -12.66 46.07
N ASP A 2 14.08 -13.53 45.08
CA ASP A 2 13.92 -13.11 43.69
C ASP A 2 12.59 -12.43 43.46
N LYS A 3 12.63 -11.14 43.14
CA LYS A 3 11.47 -10.43 42.61
C LYS A 3 11.17 -11.07 41.25
N ASN A 4 9.94 -11.59 41.11
CA ASN A 4 9.38 -12.18 39.89
C ASN A 4 9.75 -13.66 39.59
N ILE A 5 9.66 -14.55 40.59
CA ILE A 5 9.75 -16.03 40.39
C ILE A 5 8.84 -16.53 39.24
N GLN A 6 7.63 -15.98 39.09
CA GLN A 6 6.71 -16.35 38.00
C GLN A 6 7.24 -15.94 36.61
N PHE A 7 7.92 -14.79 36.51
CA PHE A 7 8.56 -14.36 35.27
C PHE A 7 9.75 -15.25 34.92
N ALA A 8 10.58 -15.61 35.91
CA ALA A 8 11.68 -16.55 35.70
C ALA A 8 11.17 -17.91 35.19
N LYS A 9 10.11 -18.46 35.81
CA LYS A 9 9.44 -19.68 35.32
C LYS A 9 8.91 -19.53 33.89
N HIS A 10 8.26 -18.42 33.58
CA HIS A 10 7.77 -18.14 32.22
C HIS A 10 8.92 -18.09 31.19
N MET A 11 10.02 -17.41 31.50
CA MET A 11 11.19 -17.33 30.61
C MET A 11 11.84 -18.70 30.39
N THR A 12 11.91 -19.56 31.40
CA THR A 12 12.39 -20.95 31.24
C THR A 12 11.47 -21.76 30.33
N LEU A 13 10.15 -21.68 30.52
CA LEU A 13 9.17 -22.35 29.65
C LEU A 13 9.24 -21.83 28.20
N LEU A 14 9.41 -20.51 28.01
CA LEU A 14 9.56 -19.89 26.70
C LEU A 14 10.87 -20.35 26.02
N LYS A 15 11.98 -20.44 26.76
CA LYS A 15 13.27 -20.95 26.26
C LYS A 15 13.16 -22.41 25.82
N ASN A 16 12.42 -23.25 26.54
CA ASN A 16 12.21 -24.65 26.14
C ASN A 16 11.46 -24.76 24.80
N ARG A 17 10.64 -23.76 24.46
CA ARG A 17 9.90 -23.64 23.18
C ARG A 17 10.62 -22.78 22.14
N MET A 18 11.93 -22.52 22.29
CA MET A 18 12.69 -21.62 21.41
C MET A 18 12.63 -21.96 19.92
N GLN A 19 12.53 -23.25 19.57
CA GLN A 19 12.36 -23.70 18.19
C GLN A 19 11.07 -23.17 17.55
N GLU A 20 10.01 -22.96 18.32
CA GLU A 20 8.73 -22.46 17.82
C GLU A 20 8.74 -20.97 17.49
N TRP A 21 9.59 -20.16 18.14
CA TRP A 21 9.54 -18.70 18.06
C TRP A 21 10.81 -18.00 17.56
N ALA A 22 12.00 -18.58 17.73
CA ALA A 22 13.23 -17.92 17.30
C ALA A 22 13.43 -18.02 15.78
N VAL A 23 13.70 -16.88 15.14
CA VAL A 23 13.81 -16.73 13.67
C VAL A 23 14.83 -17.70 13.06
N CYS A 24 15.92 -18.01 13.77
CA CYS A 24 16.94 -18.95 13.31
C CYS A 24 16.42 -20.38 13.05
N TYR A 25 15.41 -20.85 13.79
CA TYR A 25 14.79 -22.16 13.58
C TYR A 25 13.67 -22.13 12.53
N ARG A 26 13.13 -20.95 12.21
CA ARG A 26 11.98 -20.75 11.31
C ARG A 26 12.34 -20.55 9.83
N LYS A 27 13.63 -20.63 9.45
CA LYS A 27 14.11 -20.35 8.08
C LYS A 27 13.45 -21.20 6.97
N HIS A 28 12.92 -22.37 7.32
CA HIS A 28 12.25 -23.30 6.41
C HIS A 28 10.72 -23.09 6.33
N LEU A 29 10.16 -22.12 7.08
CA LEU A 29 8.73 -21.83 7.09
C LEU A 29 8.41 -20.67 6.13
N PHE A 30 7.33 -20.82 5.36
CA PHE A 30 6.85 -19.84 4.38
C PHE A 30 6.16 -18.62 5.01
N ILE A 31 6.90 -17.88 5.84
CA ILE A 31 6.37 -16.76 6.63
C ILE A 31 6.24 -15.44 5.87
N HIS A 32 6.79 -15.32 4.65
CA HIS A 32 6.66 -14.13 3.79
C HIS A 32 7.06 -12.80 4.49
N GLY A 33 8.08 -12.86 5.36
CA GLY A 33 8.52 -11.74 6.20
C GLY A 33 7.72 -11.50 7.49
N HIS A 34 6.57 -12.16 7.69
CA HIS A 34 5.71 -12.02 8.86
C HIS A 34 6.29 -12.72 10.11
N ASN A 35 7.29 -12.09 10.71
CA ASN A 35 7.96 -12.57 11.94
C ASN A 35 7.27 -12.15 13.24
N THR A 36 6.35 -11.19 13.20
CA THR A 36 5.74 -10.54 14.38
C THR A 36 4.22 -10.72 14.44
N ASN A 37 3.63 -10.41 15.60
CA ASN A 37 2.18 -10.51 15.85
C ASN A 37 1.30 -9.55 15.03
N ASN A 38 1.85 -8.80 14.05
CA ASN A 38 1.14 -7.76 13.30
C ASN A 38 -0.19 -8.25 12.70
N VAL A 39 -0.23 -9.49 12.18
CA VAL A 39 -1.46 -10.09 11.62
C VAL A 39 -2.48 -10.33 12.72
N ILE A 40 -2.08 -10.96 13.83
CA ILE A 40 -2.94 -11.25 14.98
C ILE A 40 -3.46 -9.98 15.64
N GLU A 41 -2.60 -8.98 15.86
CA GLU A 41 -2.98 -7.67 16.39
C GLU A 41 -3.95 -6.94 15.47
N SER A 42 -3.74 -7.01 14.15
CA SER A 42 -4.66 -6.42 13.18
C SER A 42 -6.02 -7.13 13.19
N SER A 43 -6.06 -8.45 13.24
CA SER A 43 -7.29 -9.23 13.34
C SER A 43 -8.06 -8.95 14.64
N ILE A 44 -7.36 -8.89 15.79
CA ILE A 44 -7.97 -8.52 17.08
C ILE A 44 -8.49 -7.08 17.04
N ARG A 45 -7.79 -6.15 16.38
CA ARG A 45 -8.23 -4.76 16.22
C ARG A 45 -9.49 -4.68 15.35
N ILE A 46 -9.53 -5.37 14.21
CA ILE A 46 -10.73 -5.46 13.36
C ILE A 46 -11.91 -6.03 14.17
N PHE A 47 -11.70 -7.12 14.91
CA PHE A 47 -12.76 -7.72 15.71
C PHE A 47 -13.29 -6.76 16.79
N LYS A 48 -12.40 -6.09 17.55
CA LYS A 48 -12.79 -5.16 18.60
C LYS A 48 -13.42 -3.86 18.07
N ASP A 49 -12.85 -3.28 17.01
CA ASP A 49 -13.21 -1.94 16.56
C ASP A 49 -14.29 -1.93 15.48
N VAL A 50 -14.43 -3.01 14.70
CA VAL A 50 -15.41 -3.13 13.59
C VAL A 50 -16.54 -4.11 13.92
N VAL A 51 -16.22 -5.31 14.43
CA VAL A 51 -17.24 -6.36 14.65
C VAL A 51 -18.00 -6.13 15.96
N LEU A 52 -17.31 -5.66 17.00
CA LEU A 52 -17.88 -5.41 18.33
C LEU A 52 -18.09 -3.93 18.66
N GLU A 53 -17.66 -3.00 17.80
CA GLU A 53 -17.74 -1.54 18.02
C GLU A 53 -17.25 -1.07 19.41
N ARG A 54 -16.29 -1.80 19.99
CA ARG A 54 -15.77 -1.67 21.37
C ARG A 54 -16.80 -1.87 22.51
N CYS A 55 -18.00 -2.34 22.21
CA CYS A 55 -18.99 -2.74 23.22
C CYS A 55 -18.51 -3.98 23.99
N LYS A 56 -18.76 -3.99 25.30
CA LYS A 56 -18.24 -5.01 26.23
C LYS A 56 -19.15 -6.23 26.41
N ALA A 57 -20.40 -6.15 26.00
CA ALA A 57 -21.41 -7.18 26.23
C ALA A 57 -22.37 -7.28 25.05
N PHE A 58 -22.48 -8.49 24.52
CA PHE A 58 -23.50 -8.90 23.56
C PHE A 58 -23.99 -10.29 23.95
N ASN A 59 -25.22 -10.64 23.58
CA ASN A 59 -25.68 -12.02 23.72
C ASN A 59 -25.00 -12.92 22.66
N ALA A 60 -24.96 -14.24 22.90
CA ALA A 60 -24.25 -15.17 22.04
C ALA A 60 -24.80 -15.21 20.59
N ALA A 61 -26.12 -15.05 20.41
CA ALA A 61 -26.74 -15.03 19.08
C ALA A 61 -26.33 -13.78 18.27
N ALA A 62 -26.23 -12.61 18.90
CA ALA A 62 -25.74 -11.39 18.28
C ALA A 62 -24.27 -11.50 17.87
N LEU A 63 -23.42 -12.13 18.69
CA LEU A 63 -22.02 -12.39 18.31
C LEU A 63 -21.91 -13.27 17.06
N VAL A 64 -22.78 -14.29 16.92
CA VAL A 64 -22.86 -15.11 15.71
C VAL A 64 -23.29 -14.28 14.51
N ASP A 65 -24.32 -13.45 14.65
CA ASP A 65 -24.81 -12.58 13.56
C ASP A 65 -23.75 -11.56 13.11
N PHE A 66 -22.99 -10.98 14.04
CA PHE A 66 -21.89 -10.05 13.71
C PHE A 66 -20.72 -10.74 12.99
N ILE A 67 -20.44 -12.01 13.30
CA ILE A 67 -19.41 -12.79 12.58
C ILE A 67 -19.87 -13.05 11.14
N PHE A 68 -21.10 -13.50 10.93
CA PHE A 68 -21.60 -13.82 9.58
C PHE A 68 -21.95 -12.60 8.73
N LYS A 69 -22.29 -11.46 9.32
CA LYS A 69 -22.58 -10.22 8.57
C LYS A 69 -21.40 -9.24 8.61
N VAL A 70 -21.11 -8.68 9.78
CA VAL A 70 -20.20 -7.52 9.91
C VAL A 70 -18.75 -7.88 9.57
N LEU A 71 -18.24 -9.01 10.07
CA LEU A 71 -16.89 -9.48 9.78
C LEU A 71 -16.77 -9.94 8.32
N GLU A 72 -17.74 -10.71 7.82
CA GLU A 72 -17.76 -11.18 6.43
C GLU A 72 -17.79 -9.99 5.44
N ASP A 73 -18.73 -9.06 5.60
CA ASP A 73 -18.84 -7.86 4.75
C ASP A 73 -17.62 -6.94 4.86
N TYR A 74 -16.96 -6.87 6.02
CA TYR A 74 -15.69 -6.18 6.15
C TYR A 74 -14.62 -6.82 5.25
N HIS A 75 -14.47 -8.14 5.29
CA HIS A 75 -13.50 -8.87 4.48
C HIS A 75 -13.83 -8.82 2.99
N LYS A 76 -15.09 -9.00 2.58
CA LYS A 76 -15.55 -8.82 1.19
C LYS A 76 -15.18 -7.43 0.66
N ARG A 77 -15.57 -6.36 1.37
CA ARG A 77 -15.23 -4.97 1.00
C ARG A 77 -13.71 -4.73 0.96
N ARG A 78 -12.92 -5.42 1.79
CA ARG A 78 -11.46 -5.30 1.82
C ARG A 78 -10.80 -6.01 0.63
N LEU A 79 -11.26 -7.21 0.29
CA LEU A 79 -10.82 -7.99 -0.88
C LEU A 79 -11.14 -7.24 -2.17
N ILE A 80 -12.38 -6.76 -2.34
CA ILE A 80 -12.77 -5.96 -3.53
C ILE A 80 -11.88 -4.72 -3.66
N LYS A 81 -11.66 -3.96 -2.58
CA LYS A 81 -10.76 -2.78 -2.60
C LYS A 81 -9.31 -3.10 -2.96
N PHE A 82 -8.85 -4.33 -2.70
CA PHE A 82 -7.51 -4.80 -3.05
C PHE A 82 -7.44 -5.25 -4.51
N ALA A 83 -8.37 -6.11 -4.95
CA ALA A 83 -8.49 -6.57 -6.35
C ALA A 83 -8.72 -5.42 -7.34
N THR A 84 -9.52 -4.42 -6.98
CA THR A 84 -9.79 -3.21 -7.80
C THR A 84 -8.66 -2.18 -7.83
N TYR A 85 -7.49 -2.48 -7.23
CA TYR A 85 -6.35 -1.57 -7.09
C TYR A 85 -6.60 -0.18 -6.45
N ARG A 86 -7.76 0.01 -5.80
CA ARG A 86 -8.01 1.18 -4.95
C ARG A 86 -7.02 1.30 -3.78
N VAL A 87 -6.31 0.20 -3.45
CA VAL A 87 -5.14 0.18 -2.56
C VAL A 87 -3.85 0.22 -3.40
N THR A 88 -3.30 1.42 -3.62
CA THR A 88 -2.08 1.63 -4.44
C THR A 88 -0.76 1.25 -3.75
N LYS A 89 -0.78 0.95 -2.44
CA LYS A 89 0.45 0.72 -1.64
C LYS A 89 1.37 -0.40 -2.19
N PRO A 90 0.87 -1.58 -2.62
CA PRO A 90 1.73 -2.63 -3.18
C PRO A 90 2.40 -2.20 -4.49
N ILE A 91 1.66 -1.52 -5.37
CA ILE A 91 2.18 -0.96 -6.63
C ILE A 91 3.28 0.08 -6.36
N LEU A 92 3.06 0.98 -5.41
CA LEU A 92 4.07 1.99 -5.02
C LEU A 92 5.32 1.34 -4.40
N HIS A 93 5.15 0.28 -3.62
CA HIS A 93 6.25 -0.51 -3.05
C HIS A 93 7.07 -1.20 -4.14
N TYR A 94 6.39 -1.86 -5.09
CA TYR A 94 7.02 -2.47 -6.27
C TYR A 94 7.80 -1.44 -7.08
N LYS A 95 7.17 -0.32 -7.46
CA LYS A 95 7.83 0.77 -8.21
C LYS A 95 9.08 1.31 -7.46
N SER A 96 9.02 1.43 -6.13
CA SER A 96 10.17 1.84 -5.32
C SER A 96 11.33 0.82 -5.32
N PHE A 97 11.04 -0.48 -5.42
CA PHE A 97 12.08 -1.50 -5.61
C PHE A 97 12.56 -1.58 -7.06
N LEU A 98 11.68 -1.38 -8.05
CA LEU A 98 12.03 -1.36 -9.48
C LEU A 98 13.12 -0.33 -9.77
N GLU A 99 12.98 0.90 -9.26
CA GLU A 99 14.00 1.95 -9.39
C GLU A 99 15.34 1.57 -8.73
N LYS A 100 15.33 0.80 -7.64
CA LYS A 100 16.55 0.30 -6.99
C LYS A 100 17.15 -0.90 -7.73
N ALA A 101 16.31 -1.68 -8.41
CA ALA A 101 16.68 -2.91 -9.10
C ALA A 101 17.41 -2.66 -10.43
N LYS A 102 17.14 -1.53 -11.11
CA LYS A 102 17.83 -1.12 -12.36
C LYS A 102 19.36 -1.09 -12.26
N TYR A 103 19.91 -0.88 -11.06
CA TYR A 103 21.35 -0.79 -10.80
C TYR A 103 21.97 -2.11 -10.29
N LEU A 104 21.17 -3.19 -10.22
CA LEU A 104 21.61 -4.49 -9.75
C LEU A 104 21.84 -5.42 -10.94
N LYS A 105 23.00 -6.08 -10.97
CA LYS A 105 23.29 -7.11 -11.97
C LYS A 105 22.85 -8.47 -11.43
N VAL A 106 22.13 -9.24 -12.25
CA VAL A 106 21.68 -10.59 -11.91
C VAL A 106 22.40 -11.60 -12.78
N THR A 107 22.98 -12.62 -12.17
CA THR A 107 23.52 -13.80 -12.86
C THR A 107 22.83 -15.05 -12.34
N LYS A 108 22.29 -15.86 -13.26
CA LYS A 108 21.75 -17.17 -12.91
C LYS A 108 22.92 -18.11 -12.62
N VAL A 109 22.93 -18.72 -11.44
CA VAL A 109 23.93 -19.73 -11.04
C VAL A 109 23.40 -21.12 -11.38
N ASN A 110 22.22 -21.45 -10.85
CA ASN A 110 21.50 -22.71 -11.06
C ASN A 110 20.03 -22.39 -11.40
N ASP A 111 19.22 -23.41 -11.72
CA ASP A 111 17.76 -23.23 -11.93
C ASP A 111 17.01 -22.66 -10.72
N THR A 112 17.50 -22.94 -9.51
CA THR A 112 16.93 -22.50 -8.23
C THR A 112 17.75 -21.40 -7.54
N SER A 113 18.83 -20.89 -8.15
CA SER A 113 19.74 -19.95 -7.48
C SER A 113 20.24 -18.84 -8.39
N TYR A 114 20.06 -17.60 -7.94
CA TYR A 114 20.46 -16.37 -8.61
C TYR A 114 21.41 -15.58 -7.73
N LEU A 115 22.48 -15.07 -8.31
CA LEU A 115 23.40 -14.15 -7.66
C LEU A 115 23.05 -12.73 -8.09
N VAL A 116 22.87 -11.84 -7.11
CA VAL A 116 22.53 -10.43 -7.36
C VAL A 116 23.64 -9.56 -6.79
N THR A 117 24.39 -8.89 -7.67
CA THR A 117 25.50 -8.03 -7.27
C THR A 117 25.08 -6.56 -7.25
N SER A 118 25.53 -5.86 -6.21
CA SER A 118 25.21 -4.47 -5.93
C SER A 118 26.48 -3.63 -5.97
N SER A 119 26.87 -3.16 -7.15
CA SER A 119 28.02 -2.27 -7.35
C SER A 119 27.75 -0.87 -6.78
N GLN A 120 27.96 -0.71 -5.47
CA GLN A 120 27.93 0.60 -4.82
C GLN A 120 29.26 1.32 -5.04
N SER A 121 29.20 2.39 -5.82
CA SER A 121 30.32 3.19 -6.33
C SER A 121 31.16 3.95 -5.29
N SER A 122 31.00 3.66 -3.99
CA SER A 122 31.70 4.30 -2.87
C SER A 122 32.69 3.40 -2.14
N SER A 123 32.72 2.10 -2.44
CA SER A 123 33.59 1.12 -1.79
C SER A 123 33.92 0.01 -2.77
N ASN A 124 35.21 -0.24 -3.02
CA ASN A 124 35.73 -1.18 -4.04
C ASN A 124 35.52 -2.68 -3.69
N VAL A 125 34.36 -3.02 -3.14
CA VAL A 125 33.93 -4.38 -2.84
C VAL A 125 32.50 -4.51 -3.34
N ASP A 126 32.32 -5.26 -4.44
CA ASP A 126 30.97 -5.64 -4.88
C ASP A 126 30.33 -6.49 -3.79
N ILE A 127 29.16 -6.06 -3.31
CA ILE A 127 28.37 -6.85 -2.36
C ILE A 127 27.43 -7.74 -3.16
N GLU A 128 27.61 -9.05 -2.98
CA GLU A 128 26.79 -10.07 -3.61
C GLU A 128 25.75 -10.61 -2.63
N TYR A 129 24.55 -10.93 -3.13
CA TYR A 129 23.50 -11.59 -2.37
C TYR A 129 22.98 -12.78 -3.16
N MET A 130 22.93 -13.96 -2.55
CA MET A 130 22.24 -15.09 -3.13
C MET A 130 20.72 -14.94 -2.94
N VAL A 131 19.98 -15.31 -3.97
CA VAL A 131 18.53 -15.53 -3.91
C VAL A 131 18.27 -16.96 -4.35
N GLN A 132 17.60 -17.73 -3.49
CA GLN A 132 17.21 -19.11 -3.74
C GLN A 132 15.70 -19.17 -3.94
N VAL A 133 15.25 -19.93 -4.94
CA VAL A 133 13.85 -20.13 -5.29
C VAL A 133 13.52 -21.61 -5.09
N ASN A 134 12.76 -21.89 -4.04
CA ASN A 134 12.38 -23.25 -3.66
C ASN A 134 10.86 -23.36 -3.63
N ASN A 135 10.27 -24.18 -4.50
CA ASN A 135 8.83 -24.47 -4.56
C ASN A 135 7.93 -23.21 -4.51
N GLY A 136 8.18 -22.24 -5.40
CA GLY A 136 7.40 -20.98 -5.46
C GLY A 136 7.73 -19.96 -4.37
N TYR A 137 8.81 -20.17 -3.60
CA TYR A 137 9.20 -19.27 -2.52
C TYR A 137 10.64 -18.77 -2.67
N GLU A 138 10.80 -17.46 -2.76
CA GLU A 138 12.10 -16.79 -2.92
C GLU A 138 12.65 -16.33 -1.57
N HIS A 139 13.79 -16.91 -1.20
CA HIS A 139 14.59 -16.51 -0.05
C HIS A 139 15.80 -15.71 -0.52
N CYS A 140 16.06 -14.54 0.07
CA CYS A 140 17.26 -13.75 -0.22
C CYS A 140 18.08 -13.54 1.05
N GLU A 141 19.41 -13.63 0.94
CA GLU A 141 20.32 -13.49 2.09
C GLU A 141 20.35 -12.09 2.72
N CYS A 142 19.75 -11.08 2.09
CA CYS A 142 19.68 -9.75 2.67
C CYS A 142 18.74 -9.69 3.89
N ALA A 143 18.96 -8.72 4.79
CA ALA A 143 18.22 -8.61 6.04
C ALA A 143 16.68 -8.61 5.85
N GLU A 144 16.18 -7.92 4.83
CA GLU A 144 14.74 -7.90 4.47
C GLU A 144 14.26 -9.25 3.91
N GLY A 145 15.00 -9.80 2.95
CA GLY A 145 14.63 -11.01 2.20
C GLY A 145 14.84 -12.32 2.95
N SER A 146 15.56 -12.31 4.07
CA SER A 146 15.87 -13.50 4.87
C SER A 146 14.64 -14.17 5.49
N GLY A 147 13.52 -13.45 5.59
CA GLY A 147 12.22 -14.00 5.95
C GLY A 147 11.34 -14.39 4.77
N GLY A 148 11.84 -14.35 3.53
CA GLY A 148 11.03 -14.46 2.29
C GLY A 148 10.12 -13.24 2.05
N SER A 149 10.48 -12.07 2.56
CA SER A 149 9.82 -10.82 2.16
C SER A 149 10.33 -10.41 0.77
N PHE A 150 9.44 -9.98 -0.12
CA PHE A 150 9.84 -9.37 -1.38
C PHE A 150 10.76 -8.17 -1.13
N CYS A 151 11.98 -8.22 -1.67
CA CYS A 151 13.04 -7.24 -1.47
C CYS A 151 13.61 -6.75 -2.82
N LYS A 152 14.50 -5.75 -2.79
CA LYS A 152 15.11 -5.20 -4.02
C LYS A 152 15.85 -6.24 -4.90
N HIS A 153 16.41 -7.29 -4.30
CA HIS A 153 17.14 -8.34 -5.04
C HIS A 153 16.19 -9.31 -5.75
N ILE A 154 15.10 -9.72 -5.08
CA ILE A 154 14.02 -10.52 -5.68
C ILE A 154 13.35 -9.72 -6.81
N CYS A 155 13.15 -8.42 -6.60
CA CYS A 155 12.66 -7.51 -7.63
C CYS A 155 13.60 -7.41 -8.85
N ALA A 156 14.92 -7.44 -8.65
CA ALA A 156 15.90 -7.45 -9.74
C ALA A 156 15.85 -8.74 -10.57
N ILE A 157 15.60 -9.89 -9.93
CA ILE A 157 15.41 -11.17 -10.63
C ILE A 157 14.17 -11.11 -11.51
N HIS A 158 13.04 -10.66 -10.96
CA HIS A 158 11.81 -10.43 -11.74
C HIS A 158 12.03 -9.44 -12.89
N TYR A 159 12.73 -8.33 -12.65
CA TYR A 159 13.03 -7.31 -13.67
C TYR A 159 13.89 -7.84 -14.84
N ASN A 160 14.74 -8.85 -14.60
CA ASN A 160 15.52 -9.51 -15.64
C ASN A 160 14.77 -10.65 -16.35
N GLY A 161 13.43 -10.74 -16.17
CA GLY A 161 12.57 -11.69 -16.88
C GLY A 161 12.52 -13.10 -16.29
N PHE A 162 13.05 -13.31 -15.08
CA PHE A 162 12.92 -14.58 -14.37
C PHE A 162 11.56 -14.66 -13.63
N ILE A 163 11.00 -15.87 -13.57
CA ILE A 163 9.72 -16.12 -12.90
C ILE A 163 9.92 -16.01 -11.37
N VAL A 164 9.00 -15.26 -10.74
CA VAL A 164 8.92 -15.01 -9.30
C VAL A 164 7.42 -15.07 -8.95
N GLU A 165 7.03 -15.79 -7.91
CA GLU A 165 5.63 -15.95 -7.49
C GLU A 165 5.24 -14.90 -6.44
N ASN A 166 6.16 -14.52 -5.54
CA ASN A 166 5.93 -13.56 -4.45
C ASN A 166 5.96 -12.08 -4.92
N ILE A 167 5.37 -11.79 -6.09
CA ILE A 167 5.32 -10.43 -6.63
C ILE A 167 4.20 -9.64 -5.91
N PRO A 168 4.46 -8.43 -5.38
CA PRO A 168 3.45 -7.62 -4.70
C PRO A 168 2.42 -6.96 -5.64
N ILE A 169 2.43 -7.29 -6.93
CA ILE A 169 1.48 -6.85 -7.95
C ILE A 169 0.66 -8.06 -8.40
N LEU A 170 -0.65 -7.90 -8.49
CA LEU A 170 -1.58 -8.93 -8.97
C LEU A 170 -1.68 -8.89 -10.50
N SER A 171 -1.63 -10.05 -11.16
CA SER A 171 -2.09 -10.19 -12.54
C SER A 171 -3.60 -9.88 -12.64
N THR A 172 -4.09 -9.58 -13.85
CA THR A 172 -5.53 -9.41 -14.09
C THR A 172 -6.33 -10.65 -13.70
N GLU A 173 -5.79 -11.84 -13.95
CA GLU A 173 -6.33 -13.13 -13.48
C GLU A 173 -6.42 -13.21 -11.95
N ASN A 174 -5.34 -12.89 -11.21
CA ASN A 174 -5.34 -12.88 -9.75
C ASN A 174 -6.38 -11.89 -9.18
N ARG A 175 -6.59 -10.75 -9.85
CA ARG A 175 -7.62 -9.77 -9.47
C ARG A 175 -9.03 -10.30 -9.69
N ILE A 176 -9.29 -10.98 -10.81
CA ILE A 176 -10.58 -11.64 -11.09
C ILE A 176 -10.84 -12.75 -10.05
N THR A 177 -9.86 -13.60 -9.77
CA THR A 177 -9.95 -14.66 -8.75
C THR A 177 -10.28 -14.10 -7.36
N LEU A 178 -9.63 -13.01 -6.94
CA LEU A 178 -9.93 -12.32 -5.68
C LEU A 178 -11.31 -11.62 -5.67
N GLY A 179 -11.79 -11.18 -6.83
CA GLY A 179 -13.15 -10.65 -7.01
C GLY A 179 -14.21 -11.73 -6.85
N ASN A 180 -14.05 -12.85 -7.56
CA ASN A 180 -14.88 -14.04 -7.44
C ASN A 180 -14.90 -14.57 -5.99
N LEU A 181 -13.75 -14.58 -5.30
CA LEU A 181 -13.69 -14.97 -3.88
C LEU A 181 -14.52 -14.06 -2.96
N ALA A 182 -14.67 -12.78 -3.30
CA ALA A 182 -15.36 -11.79 -2.47
C ALA A 182 -16.88 -11.69 -2.73
N VAL A 183 -17.33 -11.94 -3.96
CA VAL A 183 -18.74 -11.74 -4.38
C VAL A 183 -19.39 -13.03 -4.91
N GLY A 184 -18.62 -14.11 -5.07
CA GLY A 184 -19.06 -15.33 -5.74
C GLY A 184 -19.30 -15.09 -7.24
N ASN A 185 -20.24 -15.84 -7.80
CA ASN A 185 -20.58 -15.84 -9.23
C ASN A 185 -21.19 -14.52 -9.74
N ASN A 186 -21.43 -13.54 -8.87
CA ASN A 186 -21.98 -12.23 -9.23
C ASN A 186 -20.91 -11.18 -9.55
N PHE A 187 -19.62 -11.58 -9.57
CA PHE A 187 -18.52 -10.70 -9.92
C PHE A 187 -18.41 -10.55 -11.44
N ASP A 188 -18.42 -9.31 -11.93
CA ASP A 188 -18.19 -8.99 -13.34
C ASP A 188 -16.68 -8.87 -13.62
N PRO A 189 -16.07 -9.76 -14.42
CA PRO A 189 -14.65 -9.69 -14.75
C PRO A 189 -14.28 -8.45 -15.56
N SER A 190 -15.23 -7.86 -16.31
CA SER A 190 -14.99 -6.67 -17.13
C SER A 190 -14.61 -5.44 -16.29
N PHE A 191 -14.99 -5.41 -15.01
CA PHE A 191 -14.58 -4.39 -14.05
C PHE A 191 -13.09 -4.50 -13.63
N MET A 192 -12.41 -5.60 -13.95
CA MET A 192 -10.97 -5.75 -13.72
C MET A 192 -10.11 -5.32 -14.92
N THR A 193 -10.64 -5.39 -16.14
CA THR A 193 -9.94 -4.97 -17.35
C THR A 193 -9.42 -3.53 -17.22
N PRO A 194 -8.20 -3.22 -17.70
CA PRO A 194 -7.73 -1.85 -17.78
C PRO A 194 -8.72 -0.96 -18.55
N MET A 195 -8.94 0.27 -18.06
CA MET A 195 -9.83 1.25 -18.71
C MET A 195 -9.19 1.89 -19.95
N GLU A 196 -7.86 1.83 -20.03
CA GLU A 196 -7.09 2.15 -21.23
C GLU A 196 -6.86 0.84 -22.00
N THR A 197 -7.11 0.82 -23.31
CA THR A 197 -6.65 -0.26 -24.20
C THR A 197 -5.17 -0.10 -24.56
N THR A 198 -4.39 0.49 -23.65
CA THR A 198 -2.92 0.44 -23.67
C THR A 198 -2.52 -0.91 -23.09
N ASP A 199 -1.47 -1.52 -23.66
CA ASP A 199 -1.10 -2.91 -23.36
C ASP A 199 -1.13 -3.22 -21.87
N ASP A 200 -1.59 -4.44 -21.54
CA ASP A 200 -1.51 -4.99 -20.18
C ASP A 200 -0.15 -4.65 -19.54
N ALA A 201 -0.12 -4.60 -18.20
CA ALA A 201 1.13 -4.73 -17.46
C ALA A 201 1.70 -6.14 -17.72
N SER A 202 2.33 -6.27 -18.88
CA SER A 202 2.35 -7.52 -19.59
C SER A 202 3.47 -8.37 -19.04
N THR A 203 3.11 -9.59 -18.64
CA THR A 203 4.04 -10.72 -18.65
C THR A 203 4.32 -11.20 -20.09
N SER A 204 4.20 -10.30 -21.09
CA SER A 204 4.50 -10.59 -22.48
C SER A 204 5.97 -10.30 -22.76
N MET A 205 6.64 -11.32 -23.28
CA MET A 205 7.84 -11.12 -24.08
C MET A 205 7.46 -10.26 -25.28
N VAL A 206 8.25 -9.22 -25.56
CA VAL A 206 8.02 -8.31 -26.69
C VAL A 206 8.13 -9.07 -28.02
N GLN A 207 7.00 -9.35 -28.67
CA GLN A 207 6.91 -9.70 -30.10
C GLN A 207 5.71 -9.01 -30.77
N LYS A 208 5.83 -8.76 -32.08
CA LYS A 208 5.06 -7.73 -32.81
C LYS A 208 3.76 -8.23 -33.46
N SER A 209 2.71 -7.41 -33.30
CA SER A 209 1.63 -7.05 -34.26
C SER A 209 1.21 -7.99 -35.40
N ASN A 210 -0.11 -8.14 -35.57
CA ASN A 210 -0.83 -7.76 -36.81
C ASN A 210 -2.33 -7.51 -36.51
N ASP A 211 -2.97 -6.66 -37.32
CA ASP A 211 -4.28 -6.03 -37.08
C ASP A 211 -5.50 -6.96 -37.15
N PHE A 212 -6.64 -6.51 -36.59
CA PHE A 212 -7.90 -6.30 -37.35
C PHE A 212 -8.96 -5.50 -36.55
N ASP A 213 -9.59 -4.52 -37.21
CA ASP A 213 -10.67 -3.67 -36.67
C ASP A 213 -12.00 -4.42 -36.41
N TYR A 214 -12.75 -3.98 -35.39
CA TYR A 214 -14.15 -3.55 -35.61
C TYR A 214 -14.67 -2.59 -34.53
N SER A 215 -15.72 -1.83 -34.87
CA SER A 215 -16.31 -0.75 -34.05
C SER A 215 -17.82 -0.96 -33.86
N ALA A 216 -18.40 -0.38 -32.79
CA ALA A 216 -19.71 0.31 -32.79
C ALA A 216 -20.31 0.50 -31.37
N SER A 217 -20.41 1.78 -31.01
CA SER A 217 -21.35 2.47 -30.12
C SER A 217 -22.73 1.84 -29.84
N ASN A 218 -23.30 2.04 -28.64
CA ASN A 218 -24.30 3.12 -28.43
C ASN A 218 -24.93 3.26 -27.01
N THR A 219 -25.22 4.53 -26.67
CA THR A 219 -26.34 5.07 -25.85
C THR A 219 -26.65 4.60 -24.43
N THR A 220 -26.25 5.43 -23.45
CA THR A 220 -27.11 6.17 -22.49
C THR A 220 -28.47 5.58 -22.04
N ASN A 221 -28.70 5.54 -20.72
CA ASN A 221 -29.65 6.47 -20.09
C ASN A 221 -29.50 6.60 -18.56
N ILE A 222 -29.93 7.76 -18.04
CA ILE A 222 -29.80 8.22 -16.65
C ILE A 222 -31.14 8.02 -15.93
N HIS A 223 -31.13 7.66 -14.64
CA HIS A 223 -32.12 8.23 -13.71
C HIS A 223 -31.64 8.27 -12.24
N THR A 224 -31.73 9.50 -11.71
CA THR A 224 -31.61 10.02 -10.33
C THR A 224 -32.77 9.50 -9.41
N VAL A 225 -32.84 9.69 -8.07
CA VAL A 225 -32.32 10.76 -7.17
C VAL A 225 -32.43 10.37 -5.66
N ASN A 226 -31.57 10.97 -4.80
CA ASN A 226 -31.63 11.25 -3.32
C ASN A 226 -32.01 10.12 -2.30
N THR A 227 -31.56 10.08 -1.04
CA THR A 227 -31.15 11.07 0.00
C THR A 227 -30.01 10.49 0.91
N GLU A 228 -29.25 11.17 1.79
CA GLU A 228 -29.00 12.60 2.08
C GLU A 228 -27.68 12.88 2.89
N ASN A 229 -27.60 14.13 3.38
CA ASN A 229 -26.62 14.89 4.17
C ASN A 229 -26.06 14.26 5.50
N PRO A 230 -24.90 14.75 6.02
CA PRO A 230 -24.81 16.11 6.59
C PRO A 230 -23.54 16.92 6.25
N GLY A 231 -23.66 18.26 6.19
CA GLY A 231 -22.52 19.17 6.40
C GLY A 231 -22.34 20.36 5.43
N ASN A 232 -23.42 21.03 5.04
CA ASN A 232 -23.50 22.20 4.15
C ASN A 232 -22.24 23.11 4.03
N PHE A 233 -21.78 23.32 2.80
CA PHE A 233 -21.36 24.64 2.32
C PHE A 233 -22.10 24.93 1.01
N SER A 234 -23.21 25.66 1.10
CA SER A 234 -24.11 25.91 -0.03
C SER A 234 -23.62 27.10 -0.86
N ILE A 235 -23.10 26.83 -2.06
CA ILE A 235 -22.97 27.85 -3.10
C ILE A 235 -24.35 28.03 -3.73
N SER A 236 -25.16 28.91 -3.15
CA SER A 236 -26.27 29.55 -3.84
C SER A 236 -25.72 30.58 -4.82
N ASP A 237 -26.33 30.72 -6.01
CA ASP A 237 -25.91 31.68 -7.03
C ASP A 237 -25.67 33.08 -6.45
N GLN A 238 -24.41 33.51 -6.46
CA GLN A 238 -24.01 34.88 -6.14
C GLN A 238 -23.28 35.47 -7.34
N ASN A 239 -23.66 36.70 -7.68
CA ASN A 239 -23.06 37.50 -8.75
C ASN A 239 -21.53 37.43 -8.73
N GLU A 240 -20.88 37.50 -9.91
CA GLU A 240 -19.41 37.42 -10.04
C GLU A 240 -18.65 38.39 -9.10
N SER A 241 -19.23 39.56 -8.81
CA SER A 241 -18.67 40.51 -7.83
C SER A 241 -18.58 39.96 -6.40
N GLY A 242 -19.54 39.14 -5.97
CA GLY A 242 -19.54 38.47 -4.67
C GLY A 242 -18.47 37.39 -4.59
N ILE A 243 -18.28 36.60 -5.65
CA ILE A 243 -17.21 35.60 -5.74
C ILE A 243 -15.85 36.27 -5.66
N GLN A 244 -15.62 37.33 -6.44
CA GLN A 244 -14.35 38.09 -6.41
C GLN A 244 -14.08 38.70 -5.02
N THR A 245 -15.11 39.18 -4.33
CA THR A 245 -14.99 39.74 -2.97
C THR A 245 -14.61 38.64 -1.97
N ASN A 246 -15.25 37.47 -2.02
CA ASN A 246 -14.95 36.35 -1.13
C ASN A 246 -13.55 35.77 -1.37
N VAL A 247 -13.11 35.65 -2.63
CA VAL A 247 -11.74 35.25 -2.98
C VAL A 247 -10.71 36.24 -2.43
N THR A 248 -11.00 37.54 -2.47
CA THR A 248 -10.11 38.58 -1.92
C THR A 248 -9.97 38.43 -0.40
N LEU A 249 -11.07 38.18 0.33
CA LEU A 249 -11.05 37.95 1.78
C LEU A 249 -10.24 36.70 2.18
N GLU A 250 -10.33 35.61 1.42
CA GLU A 250 -9.53 34.40 1.68
C GLU A 250 -8.04 34.61 1.34
N ILE A 251 -7.70 35.44 0.35
CA ILE A 251 -6.31 35.85 0.07
C ILE A 251 -5.72 36.64 1.24
N ASP A 252 -6.47 37.61 1.78
CA ASP A 252 -6.04 38.38 2.95
C ASP A 252 -5.82 37.47 4.17
N GLN A 253 -6.75 36.54 4.42
CA GLN A 253 -6.66 35.57 5.50
C GLN A 253 -5.50 34.58 5.33
N LEU A 254 -5.18 34.19 4.09
CA LEU A 254 -3.99 33.40 3.77
C LEU A 254 -2.70 34.18 4.07
N GLN A 255 -2.64 35.46 3.70
CA GLN A 255 -1.48 36.32 3.95
C GLN A 255 -1.24 36.51 5.46
N VAL A 256 -2.30 36.72 6.25
CA VAL A 256 -2.21 36.78 7.73
C VAL A 256 -1.63 35.48 8.30
N ASN A 257 -2.06 34.32 7.79
CA ASN A 257 -1.53 33.02 8.22
C ASN A 257 -0.06 32.81 7.84
N ILE A 258 0.37 33.21 6.64
CA ILE A 258 1.78 33.16 6.20
C ILE A 258 2.66 34.06 7.08
N ASN A 259 2.20 35.28 7.37
CA ASN A 259 2.90 36.21 8.26
C ASN A 259 3.06 35.63 9.68
N ARG A 260 2.01 34.99 10.21
CA ARG A 260 2.06 34.30 11.51
C ARG A 260 3.04 33.13 11.54
N ILE A 261 3.08 32.31 10.49
CA ILE A 261 4.04 31.20 10.36
C ILE A 261 5.48 31.73 10.30
N THR A 262 5.71 32.83 9.57
CA THR A 262 7.01 33.48 9.46
C THR A 262 7.51 33.97 10.82
N CYS A 263 6.66 34.67 11.59
CA CYS A 263 6.98 35.12 12.94
C CYS A 263 7.27 33.95 13.90
N LEU A 264 6.46 32.88 13.86
CA LEU A 264 6.71 31.66 14.65
C LEU A 264 8.04 31.01 14.31
N ALA A 265 8.44 30.98 13.04
CA ALA A 265 9.71 30.41 12.61
C ALA A 265 10.92 31.27 13.02
N GLN A 266 10.81 32.60 12.90
CA GLN A 266 11.83 33.55 13.36
C GLN A 266 12.08 33.45 14.86
N ASN A 267 11.02 33.27 15.65
CA ASN A 267 11.11 33.11 17.10
C ASN A 267 11.56 31.72 17.57
N ASN A 268 11.60 30.71 16.68
CA ASN A 268 11.91 29.32 17.04
C ASN A 268 12.96 28.69 16.09
N VAL A 269 14.11 29.34 15.95
CA VAL A 269 15.19 28.89 15.05
C VAL A 269 15.78 27.56 15.51
N ASN A 270 15.38 26.46 14.86
CA ASN A 270 15.96 25.13 15.10
C ASN A 270 15.92 24.23 13.84
N LEU A 271 16.63 23.09 13.90
CA LEU A 271 16.75 22.12 12.81
C LEU A 271 15.41 21.49 12.35
N MET A 272 14.43 21.38 13.24
CA MET A 272 13.10 20.85 12.90
C MET A 272 12.28 21.87 12.11
N VAL A 273 12.27 23.14 12.56
CA VAL A 273 11.63 24.26 11.85
C VAL A 273 12.26 24.46 10.46
N LEU A 274 13.59 24.42 10.35
CA LEU A 274 14.28 24.53 9.06
C LEU A 274 13.90 23.41 8.08
N LYS A 275 13.80 22.15 8.55
CA LYS A 275 13.36 21.02 7.71
C LYS A 275 11.91 21.18 7.25
N ASN A 276 11.02 21.56 8.17
CA ASN A 276 9.60 21.74 7.87
C ASN A 276 9.36 22.91 6.89
N LEU A 277 10.06 24.04 7.05
CA LEU A 277 10.01 25.17 6.11
C LEU A 277 10.50 24.78 4.71
N ARG A 278 11.61 24.03 4.59
CA ARG A 278 12.10 23.55 3.29
C ARG A 278 11.08 22.65 2.60
N GLN A 279 10.40 21.78 3.34
CA GLN A 279 9.33 20.93 2.80
C GLN A 279 8.10 21.76 2.40
N PHE A 280 7.72 22.76 3.19
CA PHE A 280 6.60 23.65 2.90
C PHE A 280 6.84 24.49 1.64
N ASN A 281 8.01 25.13 1.52
CA ASN A 281 8.39 25.90 0.33
C ASN A 281 8.46 25.02 -0.92
N LYS A 282 8.90 23.76 -0.80
CA LYS A 282 8.88 22.80 -1.93
C LYS A 282 7.45 22.48 -2.40
N LEU A 283 6.48 22.41 -1.48
CA LEU A 283 5.07 22.18 -1.82
C LEU A 283 4.37 23.42 -2.39
N LEU A 284 4.78 24.63 -2.00
CA LEU A 284 4.30 25.85 -2.62
C LEU A 284 4.87 26.02 -4.04
N GLY A 285 6.16 25.74 -4.23
CA GLY A 285 6.83 25.84 -5.53
C GLY A 285 6.40 24.81 -6.59
N THR A 286 5.51 23.86 -6.25
CA THR A 286 4.88 22.96 -7.24
C THR A 286 3.59 23.53 -7.84
N ILE A 287 3.02 24.59 -7.26
CA ILE A 287 1.77 25.22 -7.74
C ILE A 287 2.14 26.21 -8.84
N ASN A 288 1.75 25.93 -10.08
CA ASN A 288 2.01 26.82 -11.23
C ASN A 288 0.72 27.19 -11.97
N THR A 289 -0.37 26.45 -11.75
CA THR A 289 -1.66 26.58 -12.45
C THR A 289 -2.82 26.45 -11.46
N VAL A 290 -4.01 26.92 -11.87
CA VAL A 290 -5.24 26.81 -11.06
C VAL A 290 -5.61 25.34 -10.81
N SER A 291 -5.30 24.44 -11.74
CA SER A 291 -5.48 22.98 -11.61
C SER A 291 -4.64 22.33 -10.51
N ASP A 292 -3.56 22.97 -10.03
CA ASP A 292 -2.69 22.41 -9.00
C ASP A 292 -3.21 22.65 -7.55
N PHE A 293 -4.20 23.53 -7.39
CA PHE A 293 -4.73 23.90 -6.06
C PHE A 293 -5.38 22.74 -5.27
N PRO A 294 -6.17 21.82 -5.89
CA PRO A 294 -6.77 20.69 -5.16
C PRO A 294 -5.73 19.73 -4.56
N ASP A 295 -4.60 19.53 -5.22
CA ASP A 295 -3.57 18.56 -4.82
C ASP A 295 -2.87 18.91 -3.49
N ILE A 296 -2.92 20.18 -3.10
CA ILE A 296 -2.45 20.68 -1.80
C ILE A 296 -3.23 20.00 -0.64
N PHE A 297 -4.54 19.82 -0.82
CA PHE A 297 -5.45 19.30 0.20
C PHE A 297 -5.47 17.77 0.23
N PHE A 298 -5.51 17.11 -0.94
CA PHE A 298 -5.55 15.65 -1.04
C PHE A 298 -4.33 14.96 -0.41
N ASN A 299 -3.15 15.57 -0.47
CA ASN A 299 -1.92 15.03 0.11
C ASN A 299 -1.86 15.05 1.66
N ARG A 300 -2.78 15.76 2.34
CA ARG A 300 -2.83 15.82 3.82
C ARG A 300 -3.97 15.03 4.45
N LEU A 301 -5.09 14.83 3.74
CA LEU A 301 -6.26 14.07 4.21
C LEU A 301 -6.09 12.54 4.19
N ARG A 302 -4.90 12.03 3.80
CA ARG A 302 -4.63 10.59 3.63
C ARG A 302 -3.67 10.00 4.68
N ARG A 303 -3.72 10.50 5.91
CA ARG A 303 -3.04 9.93 7.08
C ARG A 303 -4.04 9.34 8.07
#